data_AF-A0AAT9HJU7-F1
#
_entry.id   AF-A0AAT9HJU7-F1
#
_cell.length_a   1.000
_cell.length_b   1.000
_cell.length_c   1.000
_cell.angle_alpha   90.00
_cell.angle_beta   90.00
_cell.angle_gamma   90.00
#
_symmetry.space_group_name_H-M   'P 1'
#
loop_
_entity.id
_entity.type
_entity.pdbx_description
1 polymer ?
#
loop_
_entity_poly.entity_id
_entity_poly.type
_entity_poly.pdbx_seq_one_letter_code
_entity_poly.pdbx_strand_id
1 'polypeptide(L)'
;MTDISSRGPAPGDDREVLTNRQGHPVYDNQNQRTVGSRGPATLENYQFLEKISHFDRERIPERVVHARGVTAYGYFEAYGKWGDEPVSATRGPDSSRSRAAARTWPSASPPSSADATPPRPPATPAASR
;
A
#
# COMPACT_ATOMS: atom_id res chain seq x y z
N MET A 1 -2.33 -18.94 22.93
CA MET A 1 -1.89 -18.06 21.83
C MET A 1 -0.40 -18.30 21.64
N THR A 2 0.01 -19.07 20.64
CA THR A 2 1.42 -19.43 20.45
C THR A 2 2.09 -18.33 19.63
N ASP A 3 3.05 -17.61 20.22
CA ASP A 3 3.71 -16.48 19.57
C ASP A 3 4.65 -16.96 18.46
N ILE A 4 4.17 -16.91 17.22
CA ILE A 4 4.90 -17.29 16.00
C ILE A 4 5.97 -16.26 15.64
N SER A 5 5.86 -15.04 16.19
CA SER A 5 6.76 -13.91 15.94
C SER A 5 8.10 -13.97 16.69
N SER A 6 8.25 -14.92 17.62
CA SER A 6 9.48 -15.12 18.40
C SER A 6 10.30 -16.33 17.95
N ARG A 7 9.83 -17.09 16.95
CA ARG A 7 10.51 -18.31 16.47
C ARG A 7 10.92 -18.12 15.02
N GLY A 8 12.15 -18.53 14.71
CA GLY A 8 12.61 -18.68 13.34
C GLY A 8 11.72 -19.64 12.54
N PRO A 9 11.75 -19.58 11.20
CA PRO A 9 11.01 -20.49 10.35
C PRO A 9 11.37 -21.95 10.67
N ALA A 10 10.35 -22.79 10.81
CA ALA A 10 10.52 -24.22 11.03
C ALA A 10 10.95 -24.91 9.72
N PRO A 11 11.54 -26.12 9.75
CA PRO A 11 11.79 -26.89 8.53
C PRO A 11 10.47 -27.11 7.77
N GLY A 12 10.37 -26.59 6.54
CA GLY A 12 9.15 -26.63 5.70
C GLY A 12 8.27 -25.37 5.76
N ASP A 13 8.77 -24.28 6.37
CA ASP A 13 8.11 -22.98 6.46
C ASP A 13 8.74 -21.98 5.48
N ASP A 14 7.94 -21.41 4.57
CA ASP A 14 8.39 -20.48 3.52
C ASP A 14 8.62 -19.04 4.04
N ARG A 15 8.52 -18.81 5.35
CA ARG A 15 8.73 -17.49 5.95
C ARG A 15 10.20 -17.08 5.95
N GLU A 16 10.48 -15.85 5.55
CA GLU A 16 11.80 -15.25 5.70
C GLU A 16 12.12 -14.99 7.19
N VAL A 17 13.41 -15.08 7.53
CA VAL A 17 13.90 -14.74 8.88
C VAL A 17 13.74 -13.24 9.09
N LEU A 18 13.13 -12.83 10.20
CA LEU A 18 13.03 -11.42 10.56
C LEU A 18 14.45 -10.85 10.79
N THR A 19 14.80 -9.79 10.07
CA THR A 19 16.10 -9.11 10.21
C THR A 19 15.94 -7.64 10.58
N ASN A 20 17.00 -7.05 11.12
CA ASN A 20 17.14 -5.60 11.17
C ASN A 20 17.55 -5.03 9.80
N ARG A 21 17.69 -3.70 9.68
CA ARG A 21 18.04 -3.05 8.40
C ARG A 21 19.44 -3.42 7.89
N GLN A 22 20.33 -3.86 8.76
CA GLN A 22 21.67 -4.33 8.42
C GLN A 22 21.70 -5.82 8.04
N GLY A 23 20.56 -6.52 8.09
CA GLY A 23 20.44 -7.93 7.75
C GLY A 23 20.81 -8.89 8.89
N HIS A 24 21.00 -8.41 10.12
CA HIS A 24 21.18 -9.28 11.28
C HIS A 24 19.84 -9.89 11.71
N PRO A 25 19.79 -11.20 11.99
CA PRO A 25 18.57 -11.88 12.42
C PRO A 25 18.11 -11.38 13.80
N VAL A 26 16.81 -11.19 13.94
CA VAL A 26 16.13 -10.81 15.19
C VAL A 26 15.59 -12.08 15.86
N TYR A 27 16.12 -12.40 17.03
CA TYR A 27 15.77 -13.64 17.76
C TYR A 27 14.53 -13.48 18.66
N ASP A 28 14.32 -12.31 19.24
CA ASP A 28 13.15 -11.99 20.07
C ASP A 28 12.66 -10.58 19.70
N ASN A 29 11.40 -10.49 19.26
CA ASN A 29 10.71 -9.27 18.86
C ASN A 29 9.53 -8.91 19.78
N GLN A 30 9.30 -9.70 20.84
CA GLN A 30 8.22 -9.46 21.80
C GLN A 30 8.72 -8.73 23.04
N ASN A 31 10.01 -8.90 23.37
CA ASN A 31 10.59 -8.33 24.57
C ASN A 31 11.67 -7.30 24.25
N GLN A 32 11.72 -6.26 25.09
CA GLN A 32 12.85 -5.34 25.16
C GLN A 32 13.90 -5.85 26.14
N ARG A 33 15.17 -5.55 25.89
CA ARG A 33 16.27 -5.89 26.80
C ARG A 33 16.26 -4.97 28.03
N THR A 34 16.21 -5.57 29.21
CA THR A 34 16.08 -4.90 30.51
C THR A 34 17.11 -5.44 31.51
N VAL A 35 17.43 -4.65 32.54
CA VAL A 35 18.29 -5.11 33.65
C VAL A 35 17.48 -6.03 34.59
N GLY A 36 17.35 -7.30 34.22
CA GLY A 36 16.46 -8.25 34.91
C GLY A 36 15.01 -8.18 34.40
N SER A 37 14.16 -9.13 34.80
CA SER A 37 12.83 -9.33 34.22
C SER A 37 11.83 -8.17 34.43
N ARG A 38 12.07 -7.30 35.42
CA ARG A 38 11.27 -6.10 35.70
C ARG A 38 12.14 -4.85 35.92
N GLY A 39 13.36 -4.88 35.41
CA GLY A 39 14.27 -3.73 35.51
C GLY A 39 14.06 -2.70 34.41
N PRO A 40 14.80 -1.58 34.48
CA PRO A 40 14.77 -0.55 33.45
C PRO A 40 15.29 -1.10 32.10
N ALA A 41 14.79 -0.51 31.01
CA ALA A 41 15.23 -0.81 29.65
C ALA A 41 16.68 -0.34 29.42
N THR A 42 17.44 -1.13 28.69
CA THR A 42 18.85 -0.84 28.39
C THR A 42 19.00 -0.18 27.02
N LEU A 43 19.91 0.80 26.89
CA LEU A 43 20.17 1.49 25.63
C LEU A 43 20.94 0.64 24.59
N GLU A 44 21.53 -0.48 25.01
CA GLU A 44 22.17 -1.45 24.11
C GLU A 44 21.17 -2.20 23.20
N ASN A 45 19.87 -1.99 23.38
CA ASN A 45 18.83 -2.62 22.57
C ASN A 45 18.70 -1.96 21.18
N TYR A 46 19.69 -2.21 20.33
CA TYR A 46 19.79 -1.62 19.00
C TYR A 46 18.55 -1.92 18.13
N GLN A 47 18.11 -3.19 18.10
CA GLN A 47 16.96 -3.64 17.30
C GLN A 47 15.65 -2.91 17.68
N PHE A 48 15.44 -2.64 18.97
CA PHE A 48 14.26 -1.92 19.44
C PHE A 48 14.32 -0.43 19.09
N LEU A 49 15.46 0.21 19.37
CA LEU A 49 15.66 1.63 19.10
C LEU A 49 15.50 1.93 17.60
N GLU A 50 16.06 1.06 16.75
CA GLU A 50 15.91 1.14 15.31
C GLU A 50 14.43 1.10 14.89
N LYS A 51 13.68 0.09 15.37
CA LYS A 51 12.25 -0.11 15.03
C LYS A 51 11.38 1.09 15.43
N ILE A 52 11.56 1.63 16.64
CA ILE A 52 10.80 2.81 17.10
C ILE A 52 11.21 4.05 16.32
N SER A 53 12.52 4.25 16.08
CA SER A 53 13.00 5.42 15.33
C SER A 53 12.51 5.44 13.88
N HIS A 54 12.28 4.26 13.28
CA HIS A 54 11.71 4.10 11.95
C HIS A 54 10.21 4.41 11.97
N PHE A 55 9.48 3.84 12.94
CA PHE A 55 8.04 4.07 13.14
C PHE A 55 7.72 5.57 13.31
N ASP A 56 8.50 6.27 14.13
CA ASP A 56 8.33 7.72 14.36
C ASP A 56 8.48 8.56 13.08
N ARG A 57 9.13 8.01 12.05
CA ARG A 57 9.43 8.67 10.76
C ARG A 57 8.63 8.14 9.58
N GLU A 58 7.60 7.32 9.82
CA GLU A 58 6.75 6.79 8.74
C GLU A 58 5.89 7.88 8.08
N ARG A 59 5.57 8.94 8.82
CA ARG A 59 4.72 10.02 8.30
C ARG A 59 5.53 10.97 7.43
N ILE A 60 5.19 10.98 6.14
CA ILE A 60 5.63 11.97 5.17
C ILE A 60 4.47 12.96 4.96
N PRO A 61 4.74 14.26 4.72
CA PRO A 61 3.69 15.23 4.44
C PRO A 61 2.76 14.77 3.32
N GLU A 62 1.46 14.90 3.56
CA GLU A 62 0.43 14.58 2.58
C GLU A 62 0.38 15.60 1.43
N ARG A 63 -0.22 15.21 0.30
CA ARG A 63 -0.48 16.14 -0.80
C ARG A 63 -1.52 17.17 -0.35
N VAL A 64 -1.30 18.44 -0.67
CA VAL A 64 -2.19 19.56 -0.29
C VAL A 64 -3.63 19.37 -0.81
N VAL A 65 -3.79 18.75 -1.97
CA VAL A 65 -5.07 18.36 -2.57
C VAL A 65 -4.95 16.96 -3.16
N HIS A 66 -6.08 16.25 -3.31
CA HIS A 66 -6.10 14.84 -3.70
C HIS A 66 -5.19 14.00 -2.78
N ALA A 67 -5.29 14.19 -1.46
CA ALA A 67 -4.48 13.46 -0.50
C ALA A 67 -4.87 11.97 -0.44
N ARG A 68 -6.14 11.66 -0.70
CA ARG A 68 -6.70 10.31 -0.62
C ARG A 68 -6.98 9.69 -1.98
N GLY A 69 -6.35 8.57 -2.30
CA GLY A 69 -6.62 7.89 -3.55
C GLY A 69 -6.00 6.52 -3.65
N VAL A 70 -6.62 5.68 -4.46
CA VAL A 70 -6.18 4.33 -4.73
C VAL A 70 -5.54 4.30 -6.11
N THR A 71 -4.48 3.52 -6.28
CA THR A 71 -3.83 3.30 -7.57
C THR A 71 -4.02 1.86 -8.01
N ALA A 72 -4.41 1.66 -9.26
CA ALA A 72 -4.47 0.34 -9.89
C ALA A 72 -3.57 0.33 -11.14
N TYR A 73 -2.81 -0.75 -11.30
CA TYR A 73 -1.99 -0.99 -12.48
C TYR A 73 -2.75 -1.84 -13.50
N GLY A 74 -2.57 -1.54 -14.78
CA GLY A 74 -3.17 -2.30 -15.86
C GLY A 74 -2.55 -1.97 -17.20
N TYR A 75 -3.26 -2.35 -18.26
CA TYR A 75 -2.92 -1.97 -19.62
C TYR A 75 -4.13 -1.32 -20.27
N PHE A 76 -3.87 -0.28 -21.06
CA PHE A 76 -4.85 0.30 -21.96
C PHE A 76 -4.69 -0.35 -23.33
N GLU A 77 -5.80 -0.87 -23.86
CA GLU A 77 -5.89 -1.44 -25.20
C GLU A 77 -6.79 -0.53 -26.06
N ALA A 78 -6.23 0.02 -27.13
CA ALA A 78 -6.96 0.90 -28.04
C ALA A 78 -7.76 0.06 -29.05
N TYR A 79 -9.04 0.35 -29.19
CA TYR A 79 -9.91 -0.29 -30.18
C TYR A 79 -10.42 0.74 -31.19
N GLY A 80 -10.55 0.32 -32.45
CA GLY A 80 -11.19 1.09 -33.51
C GLY A 80 -10.27 1.97 -34.35
N LYS A 81 -10.92 2.75 -35.23
CA LYS A 81 -10.29 3.68 -36.17
C LYS A 81 -10.84 5.09 -35.94
N TRP A 82 -10.01 6.10 -36.15
CA TRP A 82 -10.45 7.50 -36.22
C TRP A 82 -10.29 7.96 -37.66
N GLY A 83 -11.41 8.10 -38.37
CA GLY A 83 -11.38 8.22 -39.84
C GLY A 83 -10.87 6.92 -40.48
N ASP A 84 -9.92 7.03 -41.41
CA ASP A 84 -9.35 5.88 -42.12
C ASP A 84 -8.16 5.23 -41.39
N GLU A 85 -7.63 5.87 -40.33
CA GLU A 85 -6.45 5.40 -39.59
C GLU A 85 -6.83 4.62 -38.32
N PRO A 86 -6.16 3.50 -38.02
CA PRO A 86 -6.35 2.83 -36.74
C PRO A 86 -5.78 3.69 -35.60
N VAL A 87 -6.52 3.81 -34.48
CA VAL A 87 -6.11 4.63 -33.32
C VAL A 87 -4.79 4.13 -32.72
N SER A 88 -4.43 2.86 -32.95
CA SER A 88 -3.12 2.31 -32.59
C SER A 88 -1.95 2.91 -33.39
N ALA A 89 -2.19 3.42 -34.61
CA ALA A 89 -1.15 3.95 -35.49
C ALA A 89 -0.48 5.22 -34.93
N THR A 90 -1.17 6.00 -34.10
CA THR A 90 -0.61 7.20 -33.47
C THR A 90 0.61 6.91 -32.59
N ARG A 91 0.85 5.64 -32.22
CA ARG A 91 1.95 5.23 -31.33
C ARG A 91 2.97 4.28 -31.97
N GLY A 92 2.80 3.95 -33.26
CA GLY A 92 3.63 3.00 -34.01
C GLY A 92 2.84 1.77 -34.50
N PRO A 93 3.34 1.07 -35.54
CA PRO A 93 2.54 0.08 -36.27
C PRO A 93 2.05 -1.14 -35.46
N ASP A 94 2.68 -1.48 -34.32
CA ASP A 94 2.41 -2.74 -33.59
C ASP A 94 2.01 -2.57 -32.11
N SER A 95 1.77 -1.36 -31.61
CA SER A 95 1.51 -1.13 -30.17
C SER A 95 0.03 -0.90 -29.84
N SER A 96 -0.78 -1.97 -29.81
CA SER A 96 -2.18 -1.88 -29.35
C SER A 96 -2.34 -1.76 -27.84
N ARG A 97 -1.33 -2.20 -27.06
CA ARG A 97 -1.35 -2.21 -25.57
C ARG A 97 -0.29 -1.30 -24.97
N SER A 98 -0.69 -0.51 -23.98
CA SER A 98 0.22 0.34 -23.21
C SER A 98 0.02 0.17 -21.71
N ARG A 99 1.12 0.15 -20.93
CA ARG A 99 1.03 0.10 -19.46
C ARG A 99 0.39 1.40 -18.94
N ALA A 100 -0.57 1.25 -18.04
CA ALA A 100 -1.27 2.36 -17.42
C ALA A 100 -1.36 2.15 -15.91
N ALA A 101 -1.34 3.25 -15.17
CA ALA A 101 -1.70 3.29 -13.76
C ALA A 101 -2.82 4.32 -13.60
N ALA A 102 -4.00 3.87 -13.22
CA ALA A 102 -5.14 4.73 -12.96
C ALA A 102 -5.20 5.09 -11.48
N ARG A 103 -5.61 6.32 -11.19
CA ARG A 103 -5.60 6.89 -9.84
C ARG A 103 -6.89 7.64 -9.61
N THR A 104 -7.68 7.22 -8.63
CA THR A 104 -8.93 7.89 -8.26
C THR A 104 -8.69 8.78 -7.06
N TRP A 105 -9.26 10.00 -7.08
CA TRP A 105 -9.10 10.98 -6.02
C TRP A 105 -10.41 11.75 -5.80
N PRO A 106 -10.89 11.90 -4.55
CA PRO A 106 -11.88 12.93 -4.23
C PRO A 106 -11.22 14.31 -4.21
N SER A 107 -11.95 15.33 -4.66
CA SER A 107 -11.43 16.69 -4.88
C SER A 107 -10.90 17.40 -3.62
N ALA A 108 -11.44 17.09 -2.43
CA ALA A 108 -11.11 17.80 -1.19
C ALA A 108 -11.25 16.90 0.05
N SER A 109 -10.44 15.83 0.12
CA SER A 109 -10.56 14.83 1.17
C SER A 109 -9.22 14.54 1.85
N PRO A 110 -9.12 14.65 3.20
CA PRO A 110 -7.96 14.18 3.94
C PRO A 110 -7.84 12.64 3.81
N PRO A 111 -6.65 12.05 4.03
CA PRO A 111 -6.35 10.66 3.74
C PRO A 111 -7.24 9.66 4.49
N SER A 112 -7.77 10.04 5.66
CA SER A 112 -8.63 9.20 6.51
C SER A 112 -10.14 9.36 6.27
N SER A 113 -10.56 10.24 5.36
CA SER A 113 -11.99 10.45 5.07
C SER A 113 -12.67 9.17 4.56
N ALA A 114 -13.99 9.06 4.72
CA ALA A 114 -14.80 7.96 4.17
C ALA A 114 -14.99 8.11 2.65
N ASP A 115 -15.11 6.99 1.91
CA ASP A 115 -15.32 7.06 0.46
C ASP A 115 -16.65 7.73 0.15
N ALA A 116 -16.68 8.59 -0.87
CA ALA A 116 -17.90 9.33 -1.16
C ALA A 116 -18.97 8.34 -1.65
N THR A 117 -20.10 8.27 -0.94
CA THR A 117 -21.25 7.49 -1.40
C THR A 117 -21.62 7.94 -2.81
N PRO A 118 -21.75 7.02 -3.79
CA PRO A 118 -22.14 7.42 -5.14
C PRO A 118 -23.47 8.17 -5.10
N PRO A 119 -23.67 9.18 -5.96
CA PRO A 119 -24.93 9.93 -5.99
C PRO A 119 -26.09 8.97 -6.26
N ARG A 120 -27.16 9.12 -5.46
CA ARG A 120 -28.40 8.35 -5.61
C ARG A 120 -28.95 8.59 -7.03
N PRO A 121 -29.31 7.55 -7.80
CA PRO A 121 -29.83 7.75 -9.16
C PRO A 121 -31.10 8.61 -9.10
N PRO A 122 -31.32 9.52 -10.07
CA PRO A 122 -32.56 10.28 -10.13
C PRO A 122 -33.74 9.31 -10.24
N ALA A 123 -34.74 9.48 -9.38
CA ALA A 123 -35.96 8.69 -9.45
C ALA A 123 -36.63 8.90 -10.81
N THR A 124 -36.66 7.86 -11.63
CA THR A 124 -37.40 7.88 -12.89
C THR A 124 -38.89 7.81 -12.56
N PRO A 125 -39.74 8.80 -12.91
CA PRO A 125 -41.17 8.65 -12.77
C PRO A 125 -41.64 7.52 -13.71
N ALA A 126 -42.32 6.52 -13.15
CA ALA A 126 -42.91 5.44 -13.92
C ALA A 126 -43.96 6.03 -14.88
N ALA A 127 -43.73 5.88 -16.17
CA ALA A 127 -44.75 6.18 -17.17
C ALA A 127 -45.91 5.18 -16.99
N SER A 128 -47.08 5.69 -16.58
CA SER A 128 -48.32 4.92 -16.57
C SER A 128 -48.69 4.53 -18.01
N ARG A 129 -48.95 3.23 -18.21
CA ARG A 129 -49.56 2.69 -19.42
C ARG A 129 -51.02 3.12 -19.57
#